data_AF-A0A640KG32-F1
#
_entry.id   AF-A0A640KG32-F1
#
_cell.length_a   1.000
_cell.length_b   1.000
_cell.length_c   1.000
_cell.angle_alpha   90.00
_cell.angle_beta   90.00
_cell.angle_gamma   90.00
#
_symmetry.space_group_name_H-M   'P 1'
#
loop_
_entity.id
_entity.type
_entity.pdbx_description
1 polymer ?
#
loop_
_entity_poly.entity_id
_entity_poly.type
_entity_poly.pdbx_seq_one_letter_code
_entity_poly.pdbx_strand_id
1 'polypeptide(L)'
;MFNEVHVNADPNTISTLDEPVLQTLLRDAKAIGRKLVVVVCPPLGADEELRDWDLWGPLFLCLVLASILTINASDDQGAAVFSAVFIFVWLGGLVVTVNAKLLGSKIMFFQTYCAIGYCLAPICLGALFCCIIPWFFVNLLLCIVAWAWACWAALRFFRNTVSADREVLVVYPVVLFYIFFTWMVLVGI
;
A
#
# COMPACT_ATOMS: atom_id res chain seq x y z
N MET A 1 16.82 40.72 35.73
CA MET A 1 16.86 41.29 34.38
C MET A 1 16.53 40.14 33.43
N PHE A 2 15.26 40.01 33.04
CA PHE A 2 14.79 38.94 32.15
C PHE A 2 15.15 39.31 30.72
N ASN A 3 15.86 38.42 30.03
CA ASN A 3 16.28 38.61 28.65
C ASN A 3 15.10 38.19 27.76
N GLU A 4 14.32 39.17 27.27
CA GLU A 4 13.24 38.90 26.32
C GLU A 4 13.86 38.53 24.97
N VAL A 5 13.74 37.25 24.59
CA VAL A 5 14.10 36.79 23.25
C VAL A 5 12.99 37.25 22.31
N HIS A 6 13.23 38.36 21.61
CA HIS A 6 12.37 38.81 20.51
C HIS A 6 12.52 37.83 19.34
N VAL A 7 11.57 36.89 19.22
CA VAL A 7 11.40 36.09 18.01
C VAL A 7 10.88 37.03 16.93
N ASN A 8 11.77 37.51 16.05
CA ASN A 8 11.38 38.24 14.85
C ASN A 8 10.64 37.26 13.93
N ALA A 9 9.31 37.30 13.95
CA ALA A 9 8.52 36.69 12.89
C ALA A 9 8.79 37.51 11.62
N ASP A 10 9.58 36.94 10.70
CA ASP A 10 9.86 37.54 9.40
C ASP A 10 8.54 37.56 8.59
N PRO A 11 7.98 38.73 8.25
CA PRO A 11 6.70 38.83 7.53
C PRO A 11 6.75 38.22 6.12
N ASN A 12 7.93 37.83 5.61
CA ASN A 12 8.12 37.17 4.33
C ASN A 12 8.33 35.64 4.42
N THR A 13 8.22 35.04 5.62
CA THR A 13 8.10 33.58 5.72
C THR A 13 6.71 33.17 5.26
N ILE A 14 6.59 32.72 4.00
CA ILE A 14 5.38 32.08 3.47
C ILE A 14 5.06 30.92 4.40
N SER A 15 4.04 31.12 5.23
CA SER A 15 3.52 30.13 6.15
C SER A 15 2.88 29.02 5.33
N THR A 16 3.06 27.75 5.70
CA THR A 16 2.39 26.59 5.06
C THR A 16 0.86 26.72 4.99
N LEU A 17 0.29 27.69 5.71
CA LEU A 17 -1.13 28.06 5.67
C LEU A 17 -1.56 28.83 4.40
N ASP A 18 -0.64 29.51 3.70
CA ASP A 18 -0.94 30.27 2.48
C ASP A 18 -0.69 29.46 1.18
N GLU A 19 -0.20 28.23 1.31
CA GLU A 19 -0.07 27.33 0.17
C GLU A 19 -1.48 26.86 -0.27
N PRO A 20 -1.87 27.04 -1.54
CA PRO A 20 -3.19 26.63 -1.99
C PRO A 20 -3.37 25.13 -1.78
N VAL A 21 -4.55 24.73 -1.29
CA VAL A 21 -4.91 23.33 -0.97
C VAL A 21 -4.57 22.36 -2.12
N LEU A 22 -4.66 22.84 -3.36
CA LEU A 22 -4.29 22.09 -4.55
C LEU A 22 -2.80 21.74 -4.62
N GLN A 23 -1.90 22.63 -4.22
CA GLN A 23 -0.45 22.36 -4.20
C GLN A 23 -0.11 21.30 -3.13
N THR A 24 -0.78 21.34 -1.98
CA THR A 24 -0.67 20.31 -0.95
C THR A 24 -1.14 18.95 -1.49
N LEU A 25 -2.32 18.89 -2.11
CA LEU A 25 -2.85 17.65 -2.69
C LEU A 25 -1.97 17.12 -3.83
N LEU A 26 -1.43 18.00 -4.68
CA LEU A 26 -0.53 17.62 -5.77
C LEU A 26 0.78 17.04 -5.23
N ARG A 27 1.34 17.64 -4.17
CA ARG A 27 2.55 17.16 -3.51
C ARG A 27 2.33 15.77 -2.92
N ASP A 28 1.23 15.55 -2.23
CA ASP A 28 0.89 14.25 -1.62
C ASP A 28 0.60 13.20 -2.70
N ALA A 29 -0.16 13.54 -3.75
CA ALA A 29 -0.41 12.66 -4.90
C ALA A 29 0.88 12.27 -5.63
N LYS A 30 1.81 13.22 -5.82
CA LYS A 30 3.12 12.95 -6.41
C LYS A 30 3.95 12.01 -5.55
N ALA A 31 3.91 12.17 -4.23
CA ALA A 31 4.60 11.29 -3.30
C ALA A 31 4.04 9.84 -3.34
N ILE A 32 2.72 9.69 -3.34
CA ILE A 32 2.04 8.40 -3.52
C ILE A 32 2.44 7.78 -4.87
N GLY A 33 2.42 8.57 -5.94
CA GLY A 33 2.79 8.14 -7.28
C GLY A 33 4.22 7.58 -7.37
N ARG A 34 5.21 8.24 -6.74
CA ARG A 34 6.59 7.73 -6.70
C ARG A 34 6.69 6.37 -5.99
N LYS A 35 6.02 6.22 -4.85
CA LYS A 35 5.99 4.93 -4.11
C LYS A 35 5.31 3.81 -4.88
N LEU A 36 4.23 4.13 -5.60
CA LEU A 36 3.59 3.18 -6.52
C LEU A 36 4.56 2.75 -7.62
N VAL A 37 5.32 3.68 -8.19
CA VAL A 37 6.34 3.37 -9.20
C VAL A 37 7.46 2.51 -8.62
N VAL A 38 7.91 2.73 -7.38
CA VAL A 38 8.91 1.85 -6.73
C VAL A 38 8.41 0.41 -6.62
N VAL A 39 7.13 0.21 -6.26
CA VAL A 39 6.55 -1.13 -6.10
C VAL A 39 6.30 -1.80 -7.45
N VAL A 40 5.71 -1.08 -8.41
CA VAL A 40 5.33 -1.62 -9.72
C VAL A 40 6.53 -1.74 -10.65
N CYS A 41 7.46 -0.79 -10.58
CA CYS A 41 8.68 -0.70 -11.39
C CYS A 41 9.91 -0.49 -10.49
N PRO A 42 10.41 -1.57 -9.86
CA PRO A 42 11.51 -1.56 -8.90
C PRO A 42 12.85 -0.95 -9.36
N PRO A 43 13.24 -0.97 -10.66
CA PRO A 43 14.46 -0.30 -11.10
C PRO A 43 14.34 1.23 -11.20
N LEU A 44 13.12 1.79 -11.09
CA LEU A 44 12.87 3.23 -11.27
C LEU A 44 12.86 4.03 -9.96
N GLY A 45 13.06 3.39 -8.80
CA GLY A 45 13.03 4.09 -7.51
C GLY A 45 13.73 3.36 -6.37
N ALA A 46 13.97 4.08 -5.28
CA ALA A 46 14.69 3.58 -4.10
C ALA A 46 13.70 3.08 -3.03
N ASP A 47 14.04 1.96 -2.38
CA ASP A 47 13.24 1.38 -1.28
C ASP A 47 13.12 2.33 -0.08
N GLU A 48 14.01 3.32 0.00
CA GLU A 48 13.99 4.36 1.03
C GLU A 48 12.74 5.25 0.94
N GLU A 49 12.13 5.41 -0.24
CA GLU A 49 10.87 6.16 -0.36
C GLU A 49 9.71 5.50 0.38
N LEU A 50 9.70 4.16 0.52
CA LEU A 50 8.69 3.42 1.29
C LEU A 50 8.87 3.60 2.81
N ARG A 51 9.96 4.22 3.26
CA ARG A 51 10.15 4.58 4.66
C ARG A 51 9.42 5.86 5.03
N ASP A 52 9.00 6.69 4.09
CA ASP A 52 8.10 7.78 4.46
C ASP A 52 6.72 7.18 4.69
N TRP A 53 6.14 7.41 5.86
CA TRP A 53 4.81 6.89 6.16
C TRP A 53 3.76 7.82 5.56
N ASP A 54 2.79 7.25 4.85
CA ASP A 54 1.56 7.93 4.46
C ASP A 54 0.43 6.89 4.37
N LEU A 55 -0.71 7.18 5.00
CA LEU A 55 -1.86 6.28 4.98
C LEU A 55 -2.74 6.47 3.74
N TRP A 56 -2.49 7.53 2.97
CA TRP A 56 -3.29 7.90 1.80
C TRP A 56 -3.08 6.94 0.63
N GLY A 57 -1.85 6.49 0.35
CA GLY A 57 -1.61 5.52 -0.72
C GLY A 57 -2.30 4.18 -0.51
N PRO A 58 -2.12 3.51 0.65
CA PRO A 58 -2.86 2.29 0.98
C PRO A 58 -4.39 2.46 0.92
N LEU A 59 -4.91 3.60 1.40
CA LEU A 59 -6.33 3.92 1.30
C LEU A 59 -6.78 4.02 -0.16
N PHE A 60 -6.02 4.72 -1.00
CA PHE A 60 -6.33 4.86 -2.42
C PHE A 60 -6.34 3.51 -3.14
N LEU A 61 -5.31 2.68 -2.93
CA LEU A 61 -5.23 1.33 -3.50
C LEU A 61 -6.39 0.44 -3.02
N CYS A 62 -6.73 0.52 -1.73
CA CYS A 62 -7.88 -0.18 -1.16
C CYS A 62 -9.18 0.22 -1.86
N LEU A 63 -9.42 1.53 -2.05
CA LEU A 63 -10.62 2.02 -2.70
C LEU A 63 -10.68 1.58 -4.16
N VAL A 64 -9.57 1.65 -4.88
CA VAL A 64 -9.48 1.18 -6.27
C VAL A 64 -9.82 -0.31 -6.37
N LEU A 65 -9.18 -1.15 -5.55
CA LEU A 65 -9.43 -2.58 -5.54
C LEU A 65 -10.88 -2.91 -5.17
N ALA A 66 -11.39 -2.30 -4.09
CA ALA A 66 -12.77 -2.48 -3.65
C ALA A 66 -13.77 -2.05 -4.73
N SER A 67 -13.50 -0.93 -5.42
CA SER A 67 -14.34 -0.44 -6.52
C SER A 67 -14.36 -1.40 -7.70
N ILE A 68 -13.19 -1.88 -8.13
CA ILE A 68 -13.09 -2.85 -9.25
C ILE A 68 -13.92 -4.10 -8.94
N LEU A 69 -13.76 -4.70 -7.76
CA LEU A 69 -14.48 -5.91 -7.40
C LEU A 69 -15.99 -5.65 -7.23
N THR A 70 -16.36 -4.48 -6.70
CA THR A 70 -17.78 -4.11 -6.50
C THR A 70 -18.51 -3.92 -7.83
N ILE A 71 -17.85 -3.32 -8.83
CA ILE A 71 -18.43 -3.09 -10.16
C ILE A 71 -18.66 -4.42 -10.90
N ASN A 72 -17.83 -5.43 -10.65
CA ASN A 72 -17.98 -6.77 -11.26
C ASN A 72 -18.87 -7.71 -10.44
N ALA A 73 -19.22 -7.36 -9.19
CA ALA A 73 -20.13 -8.14 -8.36
C ALA A 73 -21.60 -7.92 -8.77
N SER A 74 -22.46 -8.89 -8.45
CA SER A 74 -23.91 -8.74 -8.58
C SER A 74 -24.44 -7.61 -7.68
N ASP A 75 -25.50 -6.92 -8.12
CA ASP A 75 -26.09 -5.75 -7.44
C ASP A 75 -26.37 -5.97 -5.94
N ASP A 76 -26.80 -7.18 -5.56
CA ASP A 76 -27.12 -7.52 -4.17
C ASP A 76 -25.88 -7.71 -3.27
N GLN A 77 -24.70 -7.98 -3.85
CA GLN A 77 -23.48 -8.32 -3.12
C GLN A 77 -22.42 -7.21 -3.12
N GLY A 78 -22.58 -6.19 -3.98
CA GLY A 78 -21.58 -5.13 -4.14
C GLY A 78 -21.16 -4.46 -2.83
N ALA A 79 -22.12 -4.08 -1.98
CA ALA A 79 -21.83 -3.46 -0.68
C ALA A 79 -21.07 -4.40 0.28
N ALA A 80 -21.38 -5.70 0.26
CA ALA A 80 -20.69 -6.70 1.07
C ALA A 80 -19.25 -6.91 0.58
N VAL A 81 -19.02 -6.98 -0.74
CA VAL A 81 -17.69 -7.10 -1.33
C VAL A 81 -16.85 -5.85 -1.03
N PHE A 82 -17.40 -4.65 -1.23
CA PHE A 82 -16.72 -3.39 -0.93
C PHE A 82 -16.25 -3.34 0.52
N SER A 83 -17.17 -3.59 1.46
CA SER A 83 -16.88 -3.55 2.90
C SER A 83 -15.91 -4.65 3.33
N ALA A 84 -16.03 -5.85 2.75
CA ALA A 84 -15.08 -6.94 3.01
C ALA A 84 -13.67 -6.56 2.59
N VAL A 85 -13.46 -6.10 1.35
CA VAL A 85 -12.14 -5.67 0.87
C VAL A 85 -11.59 -4.55 1.76
N PHE A 86 -12.42 -3.55 2.10
CA PHE A 86 -12.02 -2.46 2.97
C PHE A 86 -11.55 -2.97 4.34
N ILE A 87 -12.38 -3.75 5.04
CA ILE A 87 -12.05 -4.28 6.36
C ILE A 87 -10.81 -5.17 6.30
N PHE A 88 -10.69 -6.06 5.32
CA PHE A 88 -9.55 -6.97 5.23
C PHE A 88 -8.25 -6.25 4.90
N VAL A 89 -8.25 -5.19 4.07
CA VAL A 89 -7.02 -4.42 3.82
C VAL A 89 -6.57 -3.75 5.13
N TRP A 90 -7.50 -3.10 5.84
CA TRP A 90 -7.16 -2.35 7.04
C TRP A 90 -6.78 -3.25 8.22
N LEU A 91 -7.64 -4.22 8.55
CA LEU A 91 -7.44 -5.14 9.66
C LEU A 91 -6.40 -6.21 9.34
N GLY A 92 -6.39 -6.75 8.13
CA GLY A 92 -5.38 -7.72 7.70
C GLY A 92 -3.99 -7.08 7.68
N GLY A 93 -3.86 -5.86 7.12
CA GLY A 93 -2.61 -5.11 7.16
C GLY A 93 -2.14 -4.83 8.59
N LEU A 94 -3.09 -4.60 9.52
CA LEU A 94 -2.79 -4.38 10.93
C LEU A 94 -2.22 -5.65 11.57
N VAL A 95 -2.87 -6.80 11.36
CA VAL A 95 -2.44 -8.10 11.88
C VAL A 95 -1.05 -8.46 11.38
N VAL A 96 -0.80 -8.30 10.07
CA VAL A 96 0.51 -8.57 9.46
C VAL A 96 1.58 -7.64 10.02
N THR A 97 1.27 -6.35 10.19
CA THR A 97 2.21 -5.37 10.75
C THR A 97 2.54 -5.68 12.21
N VAL A 98 1.54 -6.02 13.03
CA VAL A 98 1.75 -6.43 14.43
C VAL A 98 2.63 -7.67 14.49
N ASN A 99 2.38 -8.67 13.64
CA ASN A 99 3.22 -9.85 13.54
C ASN A 99 4.69 -9.49 13.24
N ALA A 100 4.92 -8.67 12.21
CA ALA A 100 6.26 -8.22 11.85
C ALA A 100 6.97 -7.49 13.01
N LYS A 101 6.22 -6.71 13.80
CA LYS A 101 6.74 -6.03 14.98
C LYS A 101 7.08 -6.97 16.12
N LEU A 102 6.21 -7.93 16.43
CA LEU A 102 6.45 -8.92 17.49
C LEU A 102 7.66 -9.80 17.19
N LEU A 103 7.93 -10.08 15.91
CA LEU A 103 9.10 -10.82 15.46
C LEU A 103 10.41 -10.01 15.51
N GLY A 104 10.34 -8.71 15.79
CA GLY A 104 11.49 -7.85 16.02
C GLY A 104 11.90 -6.98 14.82
N SER A 105 10.97 -6.63 13.92
CA SER A 105 11.26 -5.69 12.82
C SER A 105 11.70 -4.31 13.35
N LYS A 106 12.84 -3.85 12.83
CA LYS A 106 13.47 -2.56 13.20
C LYS A 106 12.78 -1.34 12.58
N ILE A 107 11.94 -1.53 11.57
CA ILE A 107 11.22 -0.46 10.85
C ILE A 107 10.12 0.12 11.74
N MET A 108 9.67 1.38 11.61
CA MET A 108 8.54 1.90 12.39
C MET A 108 7.21 1.18 12.03
N PHE A 109 6.24 1.19 12.95
CA PHE A 109 4.96 0.49 12.78
C PHE A 109 4.19 0.98 11.55
N PHE A 110 3.93 2.28 11.46
CA PHE A 110 3.18 2.85 10.33
C PHE A 110 3.93 2.74 9.00
N GLN A 111 5.27 2.83 9.00
CA GLN A 111 6.06 2.58 7.80
C GLN A 111 5.83 1.17 7.25
N THR A 112 5.85 0.17 8.14
CA THR A 112 5.60 -1.23 7.77
C THR A 112 4.17 -1.41 7.24
N TYR A 113 3.20 -0.82 7.93
CA TYR A 113 1.78 -0.85 7.53
C TYR A 113 1.56 -0.25 6.14
N CYS A 114 2.10 0.95 5.91
CA CYS A 114 2.00 1.65 4.65
C CYS A 114 2.70 0.88 3.53
N ALA A 115 3.92 0.38 3.75
CA ALA A 115 4.66 -0.39 2.75
C ALA A 115 3.92 -1.67 2.32
N ILE A 116 3.32 -2.42 3.25
CA ILE A 116 2.45 -3.57 2.93
C ILE A 116 1.27 -3.13 2.08
N GLY A 117 0.63 -2.01 2.44
CA GLY A 117 -0.46 -1.43 1.66
C GLY A 117 -0.04 -1.04 0.24
N TYR A 118 1.12 -0.41 0.07
CA TYR A 118 1.67 -0.06 -1.25
C TYR A 118 1.98 -1.28 -2.12
N CYS A 119 2.42 -2.37 -1.50
CA CYS A 119 2.67 -3.64 -2.18
C CYS A 119 1.39 -4.31 -2.73
N LEU A 120 0.17 -3.81 -2.44
CA LEU A 120 -1.07 -4.21 -3.12
C LEU A 120 -1.17 -3.66 -4.55
N ALA A 121 -0.35 -2.67 -4.94
CA ALA A 121 -0.44 -2.02 -6.25
C ALA A 121 -0.36 -2.98 -7.45
N PRO A 122 0.54 -3.98 -7.49
CA PRO A 122 0.59 -4.95 -8.59
C PRO A 122 -0.70 -5.77 -8.71
N ILE A 123 -1.35 -6.10 -7.58
CA ILE A 123 -2.63 -6.81 -7.55
C ILE A 123 -3.75 -5.92 -8.08
N CYS A 124 -3.77 -4.64 -7.71
CA CYS A 124 -4.72 -3.66 -8.24
C CYS A 124 -4.58 -3.50 -9.77
N LEU A 125 -3.34 -3.43 -10.27
CA LEU A 125 -3.08 -3.41 -11.72
C LEU A 125 -3.51 -4.71 -12.39
N GLY A 126 -3.21 -5.86 -11.80
CA GLY A 126 -3.67 -7.17 -12.28
C GLY A 126 -5.20 -7.23 -12.39
N ALA A 127 -5.92 -6.72 -11.39
CA ALA A 127 -7.37 -6.65 -11.39
C ALA A 127 -7.92 -5.79 -12.55
N LEU A 128 -7.30 -4.62 -12.81
CA LEU A 128 -7.67 -3.78 -13.96
C LEU A 128 -7.51 -4.50 -15.30
N PHE A 129 -6.43 -5.26 -15.48
CA PHE A 129 -6.23 -6.06 -16.69
C PHE A 129 -7.23 -7.22 -16.80
N CYS A 130 -7.55 -7.88 -15.69
CA CYS A 130 -8.52 -8.97 -15.67
C CYS A 130 -9.93 -8.50 -16.08
N CYS A 131 -10.33 -7.27 -15.76
CA CYS A 131 -11.62 -6.72 -16.20
C CYS A 131 -11.78 -6.65 -17.73
N ILE A 132 -10.67 -6.54 -18.48
CA ILE A 132 -10.70 -6.38 -19.94
C ILE A 132 -10.58 -7.74 -20.63
N ILE A 133 -9.97 -8.73 -19.98
CA ILE A 133 -9.63 -10.02 -20.57
C ILE A 133 -10.67 -11.07 -20.16
N PRO A 134 -11.42 -11.66 -21.10
CA PRO A 134 -12.50 -12.61 -20.77
C PRO A 134 -11.99 -14.04 -20.50
N TRP A 135 -10.69 -14.31 -20.67
CA TRP A 135 -10.15 -15.66 -20.62
C TRP A 135 -9.63 -16.02 -19.23
N PHE A 136 -10.34 -16.94 -18.56
CA PHE A 136 -10.01 -17.40 -17.21
C PHE A 136 -8.54 -17.78 -17.01
N PHE A 137 -7.95 -18.59 -17.91
CA PHE A 137 -6.55 -19.03 -17.76
C PHE A 137 -5.54 -17.89 -17.89
N VAL A 138 -5.86 -16.85 -18.67
CA VAL A 138 -5.01 -15.65 -18.76
C VAL A 138 -5.15 -14.81 -17.50
N ASN A 139 -6.36 -14.63 -16.98
CA ASN A 139 -6.59 -13.93 -15.71
C ASN A 139 -5.92 -14.66 -14.54
N LEU A 140 -5.96 -15.99 -14.52
CA LEU A 140 -5.24 -16.82 -13.56
C LEU A 140 -3.73 -16.57 -13.62
N LEU A 141 -3.14 -16.57 -14.81
CA LEU A 141 -1.71 -16.31 -14.99
C LEU A 141 -1.34 -14.88 -14.56
N LEU A 142 -2.14 -13.89 -14.95
CA LEU A 142 -1.96 -12.50 -14.53
C LEU A 142 -2.02 -12.34 -13.02
N CYS A 143 -2.99 -12.99 -12.37
CA CYS A 143 -3.14 -13.01 -10.92
C CYS A 143 -1.93 -13.63 -10.23
N ILE A 144 -1.40 -14.75 -10.74
CA ILE A 144 -0.18 -15.40 -10.21
C ILE A 144 1.02 -14.46 -10.35
N VAL A 145 1.20 -13.82 -11.50
CA VAL A 145 2.30 -12.87 -11.72
C VAL A 145 2.19 -11.65 -10.80
N ALA A 146 1.00 -11.05 -10.69
CA ALA A 146 0.74 -9.91 -9.82
C ALA A 146 0.97 -10.24 -8.34
N TRP A 147 0.51 -11.42 -7.90
CA TRP A 147 0.75 -11.93 -6.55
C TRP A 147 2.24 -12.14 -6.27
N ALA A 148 2.95 -12.80 -7.18
CA ALA A 148 4.39 -13.03 -7.05
C ALA A 148 5.15 -11.70 -6.98
N TRP A 149 4.74 -10.71 -7.78
CA TRP A 149 5.30 -9.37 -7.77
C TRP A 149 5.07 -8.63 -6.45
N ALA A 150 3.85 -8.68 -5.93
CA ALA A 150 3.50 -8.09 -4.63
C ALA A 150 4.31 -8.73 -3.48
N CYS A 151 4.42 -10.06 -3.49
CA CYS A 151 5.24 -10.79 -2.51
C CYS A 151 6.72 -10.41 -2.62
N TRP A 152 7.26 -10.35 -3.83
CA TRP A 152 8.64 -9.96 -4.08
C TRP A 152 8.94 -8.52 -3.65
N ALA A 153 8.02 -7.58 -3.90
CA ALA A 153 8.15 -6.19 -3.46
C ALA A 153 8.16 -6.07 -1.92
N ALA A 154 7.27 -6.80 -1.25
CA ALA A 154 7.24 -6.81 0.21
C ALA A 154 8.47 -7.50 0.83
N LEU A 155 8.95 -8.59 0.23
CA LEU A 155 10.19 -9.27 0.60
C LEU A 155 11.39 -8.31 0.53
N ARG A 156 11.51 -7.55 -0.56
CA ARG A 156 12.56 -6.55 -0.74
C ARG A 156 12.55 -5.51 0.37
N PHE A 157 11.37 -5.07 0.80
CA PHE A 157 11.20 -4.12 1.90
C PHE A 157 11.64 -4.68 3.26
N PHE A 158 11.30 -5.95 3.55
CA PHE A 158 11.68 -6.59 4.82
C PHE A 158 13.13 -7.07 4.87
N ARG A 159 13.78 -7.25 3.73
CA ARG A 159 15.16 -7.72 3.65
C ARG A 159 16.10 -6.86 4.51
N ASN A 160 16.94 -7.49 5.32
CA ASN A 160 17.87 -6.87 6.27
C ASN A 160 17.24 -6.09 7.44
N THR A 161 15.92 -6.14 7.62
CA THR A 161 15.23 -5.42 8.72
C THR A 161 14.97 -6.27 9.95
N VAL A 162 15.06 -7.59 9.78
CA VAL A 162 14.95 -8.64 10.79
C VAL A 162 16.14 -9.58 10.68
N SER A 163 16.36 -10.42 11.69
CA SER A 163 17.38 -11.48 11.61
C SER A 163 17.00 -12.51 10.55
N ALA A 164 17.97 -13.05 9.82
CA ALA A 164 17.76 -14.02 8.74
C ALA A 164 16.88 -15.21 9.19
N ASP A 165 17.07 -15.71 10.41
CA ASP A 165 16.30 -16.84 10.97
C ASP A 165 14.80 -16.56 11.17
N ARG A 166 14.41 -15.28 11.23
CA ARG A 166 13.03 -14.84 11.49
C ARG A 166 12.36 -14.22 10.27
N GLU A 167 13.12 -14.00 9.19
CA GLU A 167 12.63 -13.34 7.98
C GLU A 167 11.45 -14.09 7.37
N VAL A 168 11.56 -15.41 7.24
CA VAL A 168 10.49 -16.26 6.71
C VAL A 168 9.22 -16.18 7.56
N LEU A 169 9.34 -16.09 8.89
CA LEU A 169 8.20 -16.02 9.79
C LEU A 169 7.43 -14.70 9.67
N VAL A 170 8.13 -13.60 9.37
CA VAL A 170 7.53 -12.28 9.12
C VAL A 170 6.82 -12.25 7.78
N VAL A 171 7.41 -12.89 6.76
CA VAL A 171 6.92 -12.88 5.38
C VAL A 171 5.71 -13.80 5.20
N TYR A 172 5.65 -14.91 5.92
CA TYR A 172 4.56 -15.88 5.81
C TYR A 172 3.14 -15.25 5.87
N PRO A 173 2.77 -14.46 6.90
CA PRO A 173 1.45 -13.82 6.93
C PRO A 173 1.28 -12.74 5.86
N VAL A 174 2.36 -12.09 5.39
CA VAL A 174 2.31 -11.12 4.28
C VAL A 174 1.92 -11.82 2.98
N VAL A 175 2.50 -12.99 2.70
CA VAL A 175 2.18 -13.79 1.50
C VAL A 175 0.73 -14.27 1.54
N LEU A 176 0.25 -14.72 2.71
CA LEU A 176 -1.14 -15.10 2.92
C LEU A 176 -2.12 -13.92 2.76
N PHE A 177 -1.70 -12.72 3.17
CA PHE A 177 -2.49 -11.51 2.96
C PHE A 177 -2.65 -11.22 1.46
N TYR A 178 -1.57 -11.28 0.67
CA TYR A 178 -1.66 -11.03 -0.77
C TYR A 178 -2.39 -12.13 -1.54
N ILE A 179 -2.19 -13.42 -1.19
CA ILE A 179 -2.90 -14.50 -1.88
C ILE A 179 -4.41 -14.39 -1.68
N PHE A 180 -4.86 -13.92 -0.52
CA PHE A 180 -6.26 -13.67 -0.24
C PHE A 180 -6.85 -12.61 -1.19
N PHE A 181 -6.19 -11.48 -1.39
CA PHE A 181 -6.68 -10.46 -2.33
C PHE A 181 -6.60 -10.91 -3.78
N THR A 182 -5.53 -11.59 -4.18
CA THR A 182 -5.42 -12.16 -5.52
C THR A 182 -6.54 -13.17 -5.79
N TRP A 183 -6.91 -13.98 -4.79
CA TRP A 183 -8.05 -14.87 -4.88
C TRP A 183 -9.38 -14.12 -5.04
N MET A 184 -9.59 -13.04 -4.25
CA MET A 184 -10.77 -12.20 -4.41
C MET A 184 -10.86 -11.57 -5.80
N VAL A 185 -9.73 -11.17 -6.40
CA VAL A 185 -9.67 -10.65 -7.78
C VAL A 185 -10.06 -11.73 -8.78
N LEU A 186 -9.50 -12.93 -8.66
CA LEU A 186 -9.75 -14.03 -9.60
C LEU A 186 -11.20 -14.53 -9.58
N VAL A 187 -11.85 -14.50 -8.42
CA VAL A 187 -13.25 -14.94 -8.25
C VAL A 187 -14.24 -13.80 -8.48
N GLY A 188 -13.84 -12.56 -8.19
CA GLY A 188 -14.71 -11.39 -8.24
C GLY A 188 -14.81 -10.71 -9.61
N ILE A 189 -14.03 -11.15 -10.61
CA ILE A 189 -14.03 -10.67 -11.99
C ILE A 189 -14.26 -11.86 -12.92
#